data_AF-A0A1I1PBN3-F1
#
_entry.id   AF-A0A1I1PBN3-F1
#
_cell.length_a   1.000
_cell.length_b   1.000
_cell.length_c   1.000
_cell.angle_alpha   90.00
_cell.angle_beta   90.00
_cell.angle_gamma   90.00
#
_symmetry.space_group_name_H-M   'P 1'
#
loop_
_entity.id
_entity.type
_entity.pdbx_description
1 polymer ?
#
loop_
_entity_poly.entity_id
_entity_poly.type
_entity_poly.pdbx_seq_one_letter_code
_entity_poly.pdbx_strand_id
1 'polypeptide(L)'
;MPKYLFIYHADAPMKPEPGQEQEAMAAWGRWMEKVGPNLVDPGEPVGISKSVGPDGVSDKVVNAAFGYSIVEADSIEAACELAKGNPMIDGGGSVEVAEIMPIEM
;
A
#
# COMPACT_ATOMS: atom_id res chain seq x y z
N MET A 1 8.55 12.78 -13.01
CA MET A 1 7.21 12.87 -12.39
C MET A 1 7.40 12.61 -10.90
N PRO A 2 6.67 13.28 -9.98
CA PRO A 2 6.72 12.94 -8.57
C PRO A 2 6.42 11.46 -8.35
N LYS A 3 7.07 10.86 -7.35
CA LYS A 3 6.81 9.49 -6.91
C LYS A 3 5.98 9.52 -5.65
N TYR A 4 5.01 8.63 -5.54
CA TYR A 4 4.18 8.47 -4.37
C TYR A 4 4.31 7.05 -3.84
N LEU A 5 4.54 6.94 -2.54
CA LEU A 5 4.47 5.69 -1.80
C LEU A 5 3.01 5.44 -1.44
N PHE A 6 2.49 4.30 -1.88
CA PHE A 6 1.23 3.76 -1.38
C PHE A 6 1.57 2.81 -0.24
N ILE A 7 1.04 3.09 0.95
CA ILE A 7 1.21 2.25 2.14
C ILE A 7 -0.14 1.63 2.44
N TYR A 8 -0.17 0.31 2.54
CA TYR A 8 -1.40 -0.41 2.77
C TYR A 8 -1.61 -0.66 4.25
N HIS A 9 -2.76 -0.27 4.79
CA HIS A 9 -3.08 -0.43 6.21
C HIS A 9 -4.33 -1.29 6.41
N ALA A 10 -4.34 -2.07 7.47
CA ALA A 10 -5.50 -2.80 7.96
C ALA A 10 -5.42 -3.00 9.48
N ASP A 11 -6.57 -3.04 10.16
CA ASP A 11 -6.64 -3.22 11.62
C ASP A 11 -6.42 -4.67 12.07
N ALA A 12 -6.51 -5.63 11.14
CA ALA A 12 -6.32 -7.05 11.41
C ALA A 12 -5.61 -7.72 10.22
N PRO A 13 -4.96 -8.89 10.41
CA PRO A 13 -4.40 -9.66 9.32
C PRO A 13 -5.45 -9.93 8.24
N MET A 14 -5.36 -9.23 7.12
CA MET A 14 -6.17 -9.53 5.94
C MET A 14 -5.65 -10.81 5.32
N LYS A 15 -6.33 -11.91 5.63
CA LYS A 15 -6.23 -13.14 4.85
C LYS A 15 -7.47 -13.22 3.97
N PRO A 16 -7.32 -13.54 2.67
CA PRO A 16 -8.48 -13.93 1.88
C PRO A 16 -9.23 -15.05 2.59
N GLU A 17 -10.57 -15.08 2.46
CA GLU A 17 -11.33 -16.23 2.94
C GLU A 17 -10.84 -17.50 2.23
N PRO A 18 -10.87 -18.67 2.89
CA PRO A 18 -10.47 -19.92 2.26
C PRO A 18 -11.24 -20.15 0.94
N GLY A 19 -10.51 -20.32 -0.16
CA GLY A 19 -11.07 -20.49 -1.50
C GLY A 19 -11.27 -19.19 -2.30
N GLN A 20 -10.96 -18.02 -1.72
CA GLN A 20 -10.97 -16.72 -2.41
C GLN A 20 -9.58 -16.21 -2.77
N GLU A 21 -8.51 -16.97 -2.48
CA GLU A 21 -7.14 -16.52 -2.70
C GLU A 21 -6.89 -16.16 -4.17
N GLN A 22 -7.43 -16.97 -5.09
CA GLN A 22 -7.26 -16.75 -6.53
C GLN A 22 -7.99 -15.49 -7.03
N GLU A 23 -9.18 -15.21 -6.51
CA GLU A 23 -9.92 -14.01 -6.87
C GLU A 23 -9.26 -12.76 -6.27
N ALA A 24 -8.74 -12.85 -5.03
CA ALA A 24 -7.97 -11.78 -4.42
C ALA A 24 -6.72 -11.44 -5.26
N MET A 25 -5.95 -12.45 -5.66
CA MET A 25 -4.78 -12.26 -6.53
C MET A 25 -5.17 -11.70 -7.90
N ALA A 26 -6.29 -12.14 -8.46
CA ALA A 26 -6.80 -11.60 -9.73
C ALA A 26 -7.24 -10.13 -9.59
N ALA A 27 -7.87 -9.75 -8.47
CA ALA A 27 -8.23 -8.36 -8.18
C ALA A 27 -6.99 -7.45 -8.10
N TRP A 28 -5.93 -7.93 -7.44
CA TRP A 28 -4.63 -7.25 -7.43
C TRP A 28 -4.05 -7.10 -8.83
N GLY A 29 -4.03 -8.17 -9.63
CA GLY A 29 -3.57 -8.12 -11.02
C GLY A 29 -4.34 -7.09 -11.85
N ARG A 30 -5.68 -7.08 -11.77
CA ARG A 30 -6.53 -6.11 -12.48
C ARG A 30 -6.26 -4.67 -12.05
N TRP A 31 -6.06 -4.42 -10.76
CA TRP A 31 -5.70 -3.09 -10.29
C TRP A 31 -4.32 -2.67 -10.81
N MET A 32 -3.31 -3.54 -10.75
CA MET A 32 -1.97 -3.26 -11.26
C MET A 32 -2.00 -2.96 -12.77
N GLU A 33 -2.74 -3.74 -13.56
CA GLU A 33 -2.95 -3.49 -15.00
C GLU A 33 -3.61 -2.14 -15.26
N LYS A 34 -4.60 -1.75 -14.44
CA LYS A 34 -5.29 -0.46 -14.54
C LYS A 34 -4.36 0.72 -14.23
N VAL A 35 -3.49 0.60 -13.23
CA VAL A 35 -2.47 1.62 -12.91
C VAL A 35 -1.41 1.66 -14.02
N GLY A 36 -1.05 0.50 -14.57
CA GLY A 36 -0.21 0.37 -15.76
C GLY A 36 1.17 1.02 -15.57
N PRO A 37 1.64 1.86 -16.53
CA PRO A 37 3.00 2.40 -16.49
C PRO A 37 3.25 3.36 -15.32
N ASN A 38 2.20 3.86 -14.68
CA ASN A 38 2.33 4.67 -13.46
C ASN A 38 2.77 3.84 -12.25
N LEU A 39 2.63 2.51 -12.27
CA LEU A 39 3.10 1.61 -11.20
C LEU A 39 4.59 1.33 -11.41
N VAL A 40 5.45 2.16 -10.82
CA VAL A 40 6.90 2.05 -11.00
C VAL A 40 7.53 0.94 -10.15
N ASP A 41 6.90 0.63 -9.01
CA ASP A 41 7.23 -0.53 -8.19
C ASP A 41 5.93 -1.16 -7.72
N PRO A 42 5.59 -2.39 -8.14
CA PRO A 42 4.42 -3.10 -7.62
C PRO A 42 4.53 -3.37 -6.11
N GLY A 43 5.75 -3.32 -5.55
CA GLY A 43 6.06 -3.54 -4.16
C GLY A 43 5.74 -4.96 -3.68
N GLU A 44 5.70 -5.13 -2.37
CA GLU A 44 5.53 -6.44 -1.74
C GLU A 44 4.69 -6.35 -0.46
N PRO A 45 4.02 -7.44 -0.05
CA PRO A 45 3.49 -7.57 1.30
C PRO A 45 4.60 -7.46 2.35
N VAL A 46 4.29 -6.86 3.50
CA VAL A 46 5.24 -6.78 4.63
C VAL A 46 4.80 -7.64 5.82
N GLY A 47 5.77 -8.03 6.65
CA GLY A 47 5.52 -8.81 7.86
C GLY A 47 5.01 -7.97 9.04
N ILE A 48 4.82 -8.63 10.19
CA ILE A 48 4.46 -7.98 11.44
C ILE A 48 5.53 -6.93 11.79
N SER A 49 5.11 -5.67 11.91
CA SER A 49 5.97 -4.55 12.25
C SER A 49 6.12 -4.36 13.76
N LYS A 50 7.17 -3.65 14.15
CA LYS A 50 7.41 -3.16 15.52
C LYS A 50 7.66 -1.67 15.46
N SER A 51 7.26 -0.94 16.49
CA SER A 51 7.60 0.47 16.64
C SER A 51 8.85 0.61 17.49
N VAL A 52 9.77 1.49 17.09
CA VAL A 52 10.99 1.80 17.85
C VAL A 52 10.97 3.30 18.16
N GLY A 53 11.00 3.65 19.44
CA GLY A 53 10.96 5.03 19.90
C GLY A 53 11.87 5.27 21.10
N PRO A 54 11.83 6.48 21.69
CA PRO A 54 12.67 6.85 22.84
C PRO A 54 12.53 5.92 24.04
N ASP A 55 11.35 5.35 24.24
CA ASP A 55 11.02 4.45 25.35
C ASP A 55 11.33 2.96 25.06
N GLY A 56 11.91 2.66 23.90
CA GLY A 56 12.28 1.30 23.48
C GLY A 56 11.45 0.75 22.32
N VAL A 57 11.32 -0.58 22.27
CA VAL A 57 10.63 -1.31 21.20
C VAL A 57 9.23 -1.72 21.65
N SER A 58 8.22 -1.48 20.81
CA SER A 58 6.82 -1.86 21.03
C SER A 58 6.35 -2.85 19.95
N ASP A 59 5.68 -3.91 20.39
CA ASP A 59 4.98 -4.87 19.51
C ASP A 59 3.66 -4.31 18.96
N LYS A 60 3.17 -3.21 19.53
CA LYS A 60 1.96 -2.53 19.07
C LYS A 60 2.36 -1.39 18.13
N VAL A 61 2.01 -1.54 16.86
CA VAL A 61 2.09 -0.48 15.85
C VAL A 61 0.67 -0.05 15.51
N VAL A 62 0.36 1.23 15.74
CA VAL A 62 -0.92 1.82 15.33
C VAL A 62 -0.89 1.98 13.82
N ASN A 63 -1.96 1.58 13.13
CA ASN A 63 -2.04 1.58 11.67
C ASN A 63 -0.84 0.86 11.04
N ALA A 64 -0.59 -0.39 11.43
CA ALA A 64 0.50 -1.17 10.87
C ALA A 64 0.39 -1.32 9.35
N ALA A 65 1.52 -1.25 8.66
CA ALA A 65 1.58 -1.50 7.23
C ALA A 65 1.43 -3.00 6.90
N PHE A 66 0.80 -3.29 5.78
CA PHE A 66 0.55 -4.62 5.21
C PHE A 66 1.28 -4.86 3.89
N GLY A 67 1.67 -3.79 3.23
CA GLY A 67 2.48 -3.82 2.02
C GLY A 67 2.68 -2.40 1.51
N TYR A 68 3.32 -2.30 0.36
CA TYR A 68 3.51 -1.02 -0.31
C TYR A 68 3.48 -1.18 -1.83
N SER A 69 3.35 -0.06 -2.53
CA SER A 69 3.74 0.10 -3.93
C SER A 69 4.29 1.51 -4.13
N ILE A 70 5.02 1.73 -5.21
CA ILE A 70 5.43 3.07 -5.63
C ILE A 70 4.78 3.38 -6.97
N VAL A 71 4.14 4.54 -7.07
CA VAL A 71 3.57 5.06 -8.31
C VAL A 71 4.20 6.38 -8.71
N GLU A 72 4.15 6.72 -9.99
CA GLU A 72 4.38 8.06 -10.50
C GLU A 72 3.05 8.71 -10.89
N ALA A 73 2.84 9.96 -10.49
CA ALA A 73 1.66 10.74 -10.86
C ALA A 73 1.99 12.25 -10.90
N ASP A 74 1.21 13.04 -11.62
CA ASP A 74 1.46 14.48 -11.77
C ASP A 74 1.16 15.29 -10.50
N SER A 75 0.34 14.76 -9.60
CA SER A 75 0.01 15.36 -8.30
C SER A 75 -0.46 14.30 -7.29
N ILE A 76 -0.60 14.70 -6.02
CA ILE A 76 -1.14 13.83 -4.98
C ILE A 76 -2.60 13.46 -5.24
N GLU A 77 -3.40 14.34 -5.83
CA GLU A 77 -4.77 14.04 -6.24
C GLU A 77 -4.79 12.97 -7.33
N ALA A 78 -3.91 13.07 -8.33
CA ALA A 78 -3.78 12.05 -9.37
C ALA A 78 -3.33 10.70 -8.78
N ALA A 79 -2.39 10.72 -7.83
CA ALA A 79 -1.98 9.51 -7.10
C ALA A 79 -3.15 8.90 -6.30
N CYS A 80 -3.94 9.72 -5.60
CA CYS A 80 -5.15 9.27 -4.92
C CYS A 80 -6.17 8.63 -5.87
N GLU A 81 -6.34 9.17 -7.09
CA GLU A 81 -7.20 8.54 -8.10
C GLU A 81 -6.69 7.16 -8.54
N LEU A 82 -5.37 6.97 -8.67
CA LEU A 82 -4.77 5.66 -8.96
C LEU A 82 -4.95 4.64 -7.81
N ALA A 83 -4.96 5.13 -6.56
CA ALA A 83 -5.22 4.29 -5.38
C ALA A 83 -6.68 3.80 -5.31
N LYS A 84 -7.64 4.47 -5.97
CA LYS A 84 -9.04 4.04 -5.97
C LYS A 84 -9.24 2.69 -6.66
N GLY A 85 -9.97 1.81 -5.98
CA GLY A 85 -10.20 0.44 -6.44
C GLY A 85 -8.98 -0.48 -6.22
N ASN A 86 -8.03 -0.06 -5.38
CA ASN A 86 -7.03 -0.97 -4.85
C ASN A 86 -7.73 -2.01 -3.94
N PRO A 87 -7.43 -3.32 -4.08
CA PRO A 87 -8.10 -4.37 -3.31
C PRO A 87 -7.95 -4.25 -1.79
N MET A 88 -6.94 -3.53 -1.30
CA MET A 88 -6.81 -3.23 0.14
C MET A 88 -8.01 -2.42 0.65
N ILE A 89 -8.55 -1.51 -0.16
CA ILE A 89 -9.73 -0.71 0.22
C ILE A 89 -10.98 -1.59 0.25
N ASP A 90 -11.15 -2.43 -0.77
CA ASP A 90 -12.30 -3.34 -0.88
C ASP A 90 -12.33 -4.38 0.24
N GLY A 91 -11.15 -4.77 0.75
CA GLY A 91 -10.98 -5.64 1.91
C GLY A 91 -11.24 -4.98 3.28
N GLY A 92 -11.61 -3.69 3.32
CA GLY A 92 -11.88 -2.95 4.55
C GLY A 92 -10.65 -2.29 5.18
N GLY A 93 -9.54 -2.23 4.45
CA GLY A 93 -8.33 -1.50 4.82
C GLY A 93 -8.30 -0.11 4.20
N SER A 94 -7.11 0.47 4.13
CA SER A 94 -6.89 1.76 3.49
C SER A 94 -5.55 1.82 2.76
N VAL A 95 -5.42 2.80 1.87
CA VAL A 95 -4.17 3.16 1.21
C VAL A 95 -3.80 4.56 1.68
N GLU A 96 -2.70 4.68 2.43
CA GLU A 96 -2.06 5.96 2.69
C GLU A 96 -1.21 6.34 1.47
N VAL A 97 -1.36 7.58 0.99
CA VAL A 97 -0.64 8.10 -0.18
C VAL A 97 0.30 9.21 0.30
N ALA A 98 1.60 8.99 0.14
CA ALA A 98 2.63 9.91 0.58
C ALA A 98 3.60 10.23 -0.56
N GLU A 99 3.90 11.52 -0.78
CA GLU A 99 4.93 11.91 -1.76
C GLU A 99 6.31 11.49 -1.27
N ILE A 100 7.09 10.83 -2.14
CA ILE A 100 8.48 10.51 -1.90
C ILE A 100 9.30 11.77 -2.20
N MET A 101 9.69 12.47 -1.14
CA MET A 101 10.56 13.64 -1.22
C MET A 101 12.02 13.19 -1.40
N PRO A 102 12.65 13.39 -2.57
CA PRO A 102 14.06 13.06 -2.75
C PRO A 102 14.93 13.95 -1.87
N ILE A 103 15.94 13.37 -1.22
CA ILE A 103 16.97 14.15 -0.52
C ILE A 103 17.87 14.77 -1.57
N GLU A 104 17.92 16.09 -1.62
CA GLU A 104 18.98 16.82 -2.31
C GLU A 104 20.25 16.73 -1.45
N MET A 105 21.26 16.02 -1.97
CA MET A 105 22.59 15.91 -1.34
C MET A 105 23.56 16.91 -1.94
#